data_AF-A0AAU2JH51-F1
#
_entry.id   AF-A0AAU2JH51-F1
#
_cell.length_a   1.000
_cell.length_b   1.000
_cell.length_c   1.000
_cell.angle_alpha   90.00
_cell.angle_beta   90.00
_cell.angle_gamma   90.00
#
_symmetry.space_group_name_H-M   'P 1'
#
loop_
_entity.id
_entity.type
_entity.pdbx_description
1 polymer ?
#
loop_
_entity_poly.entity_id
_entity_poly.type
_entity_poly.pdbx_seq_one_letter_code
_entity_poly.pdbx_strand_id
1 'polypeptide(L)'
;MATETEVGERLHQRGWRTAFTVAERVHAWAALVSAIERGYGDHIHEYTNDLYCRNWLHEAWLLLDDHIVQLWTPQIKALDDRYKAATIDDDGMALDQFHRLPGPDLWWWRRHPRILTGDLGRSLRSGGAIGTAPDTALPLGLTGLRDYGITGQLLAGAGRTPVRKTRRSVGPESGRGRRHWG
;
A
#
# COMPACT_ATOMS: atom_id res chain seq x y z
N MET A 1 4.08 7.72 31.06
CA MET A 1 3.83 6.85 29.90
C MET A 1 2.37 7.02 29.48
N ALA A 2 2.04 6.91 28.19
CA ALA A 2 0.68 7.19 27.69
C ALA A 2 -0.07 5.91 27.28
N THR A 3 -1.39 5.92 27.46
CA THR A 3 -2.31 4.89 26.96
C THR A 3 -2.39 4.91 25.43
N GLU A 4 -2.92 3.85 24.81
CA GLU A 4 -3.05 3.78 23.33
C GLU A 4 -3.86 4.97 22.77
N THR A 5 -4.96 5.33 23.43
CA THR A 5 -5.81 6.46 23.00
C THR A 5 -5.06 7.79 23.07
N GLU A 6 -4.33 8.05 24.15
CA GLU A 6 -3.54 9.28 24.27
C GLU A 6 -2.41 9.36 23.25
N VAL A 7 -1.75 8.23 22.94
CA VAL A 7 -0.73 8.17 21.88
C VAL A 7 -1.38 8.43 20.52
N GLY A 8 -2.54 7.82 20.24
CA GLY A 8 -3.30 8.05 19.02
C GLY A 8 -3.64 9.52 18.81
N GLU A 9 -4.18 10.19 19.82
CA GLU A 9 -4.51 11.62 19.78
C GLU A 9 -3.27 12.50 19.59
N ARG A 10 -2.17 12.19 20.28
CA ARG A 10 -0.91 12.93 20.11
C ARG A 10 -0.35 12.79 18.70
N LEU A 11 -0.41 11.60 18.10
CA LEU A 11 0.03 11.40 16.73
C LEU A 11 -0.91 12.08 15.73
N HIS A 12 -2.22 12.07 15.97
CA HIS A 12 -3.17 12.84 15.17
C HIS A 12 -2.82 14.34 15.17
N GLN A 13 -2.54 14.92 16.34
CA GLN A 13 -2.11 16.31 16.49
C GLN A 13 -0.78 16.62 15.78
N ARG A 14 0.07 15.60 15.56
CA ARG A 14 1.34 15.71 14.81
C ARG A 14 1.17 15.54 13.30
N GLY A 15 -0.07 15.43 12.80
CA GLY A 15 -0.36 15.40 11.36
C GLY A 15 -0.79 14.04 10.83
N TRP A 16 -0.89 13.01 11.66
CA TRP A 16 -1.52 11.75 11.24
C TRP A 16 -3.00 11.97 10.96
N ARG A 17 -3.55 11.33 9.92
CA ARG A 17 -4.93 11.61 9.44
C ARG A 17 -6.05 11.37 10.45
N THR A 18 -5.82 10.52 11.45
CA THR A 18 -6.78 10.21 12.52
C THR A 18 -6.04 9.63 13.73
N ALA A 19 -6.71 9.60 14.87
CA ALA A 19 -6.21 8.99 16.10
C ALA A 19 -6.40 7.47 16.05
N PHE A 20 -5.39 6.76 15.52
CA PHE A 20 -5.40 5.31 15.50
C PHE A 20 -5.09 4.69 16.86
N THR A 21 -5.53 3.45 17.05
CA THR A 21 -5.08 2.56 18.13
C THR A 21 -3.93 1.65 17.66
N VAL A 22 -3.22 1.03 18.61
CA VAL A 22 -2.16 0.07 18.28
C VAL A 22 -2.75 -1.14 17.57
N ALA A 23 -3.87 -1.67 18.09
CA ALA A 23 -4.58 -2.80 17.48
C ALA A 23 -4.91 -2.54 16.00
N GLU A 24 -5.47 -1.37 15.65
CA GLU A 24 -5.80 -1.03 14.26
C GLU A 24 -4.58 -1.00 13.35
N ARG A 25 -3.45 -0.44 13.82
CA ARG A 25 -2.24 -0.36 13.00
C ARG A 25 -1.52 -1.70 12.91
N VAL A 26 -1.55 -2.52 13.95
CA VAL A 26 -1.08 -3.91 13.90
C VAL A 26 -1.92 -4.74 12.93
N HIS A 27 -3.25 -4.58 12.93
CA HIS A 27 -4.12 -5.25 11.95
C HIS A 27 -3.85 -4.79 10.52
N ALA A 28 -3.65 -3.48 10.30
CA ALA A 28 -3.24 -2.96 9.00
C ALA A 28 -1.90 -3.54 8.54
N TRP A 29 -0.92 -3.64 9.45
CA TRP A 29 0.37 -4.24 9.15
C TRP A 29 0.23 -5.72 8.80
N ALA A 30 -0.56 -6.48 9.56
CA ALA A 30 -0.84 -7.89 9.27
C ALA A 30 -1.52 -8.09 7.92
N ALA A 31 -2.46 -7.22 7.55
CA ALA A 31 -3.15 -7.26 6.27
C ALA A 31 -2.18 -7.00 5.11
N LEU A 32 -1.34 -5.97 5.23
CA LEU A 32 -0.31 -5.64 4.24
C LEU A 32 0.69 -6.80 4.07
N VAL A 33 1.26 -7.32 5.16
CA VAL A 33 2.21 -8.45 5.11
C VAL A 33 1.57 -9.65 4.40
N SER A 34 0.33 -9.97 4.74
CA SER A 34 -0.38 -11.10 4.12
C SER A 34 -0.66 -10.86 2.63
N ALA A 35 -0.91 -9.62 2.20
CA ALA A 35 -1.06 -9.28 0.79
C ALA A 35 0.27 -9.39 0.03
N ILE A 36 1.38 -8.93 0.62
CA ILE A 36 2.73 -9.04 0.05
C ILE A 36 3.13 -10.51 -0.14
N GLU A 37 2.88 -11.35 0.86
CA GLU A 37 3.14 -12.81 0.79
C GLU A 37 2.41 -13.50 -0.37
N ARG A 38 1.24 -12.99 -0.78
CA ARG A 38 0.46 -13.51 -1.91
C ARG A 38 0.76 -12.81 -3.25
N GLY A 39 1.62 -11.80 -3.25
CA GLY A 39 1.84 -10.91 -4.38
C GLY A 39 0.86 -9.74 -4.36
N TYR A 40 1.27 -8.64 -3.71
CA TYR A 40 0.51 -7.39 -3.67
C TYR A 40 0.42 -6.81 -5.08
N GLY A 41 -0.80 -6.66 -5.61
CA GLY A 41 -1.04 -6.36 -7.02
C GLY A 41 -1.51 -4.94 -7.34
N ASP A 42 -1.87 -4.15 -6.32
CA ASP A 42 -2.38 -2.78 -6.51
C ASP A 42 -1.28 -1.80 -6.95
N HIS A 43 -1.58 -0.50 -7.02
CA HIS A 43 -0.64 0.50 -7.50
C HIS A 43 0.45 0.85 -6.48
N ILE A 44 1.59 1.37 -6.97
CA ILE A 44 2.73 1.78 -6.14
C ILE A 44 2.33 2.78 -5.04
N HIS A 45 1.41 3.71 -5.33
CA HIS A 45 0.95 4.69 -4.34
C HIS A 45 0.16 4.04 -3.19
N GLU A 46 -0.67 3.04 -3.48
CA GLU A 46 -1.39 2.28 -2.45
C GLU A 46 -0.42 1.49 -1.58
N TYR A 47 0.56 0.82 -2.20
CA TYR A 47 1.61 0.10 -1.46
C TYR A 47 2.37 1.03 -0.51
N THR A 48 2.81 2.20 -0.99
CA THR A 48 3.52 3.16 -0.14
C THR A 48 2.63 3.75 0.94
N ASN A 49 1.33 3.96 0.68
CA ASN A 49 0.37 4.42 1.69
C ASN A 49 0.16 3.36 2.78
N ASP A 50 0.04 2.09 2.41
CA ASP A 50 -0.11 0.99 3.36
C ASP A 50 1.14 0.85 4.26
N LEU A 51 2.35 1.09 3.75
CA LEU A 51 3.59 1.07 4.56
C LEU A 51 3.56 2.08 5.72
N TYR A 52 2.79 3.17 5.64
CA TYR A 52 2.68 4.13 6.73
C TYR A 52 2.05 3.53 8.01
N CYS A 53 1.35 2.39 7.94
CA CYS A 53 0.91 1.72 9.18
C CYS A 53 2.11 1.34 10.05
N ARG A 54 3.25 0.95 9.45
CA ARG A 54 4.47 0.59 10.17
C ARG A 54 5.25 1.82 10.67
N ASN A 55 5.19 2.94 9.94
CA ASN A 55 5.68 4.24 10.41
C ASN A 55 4.92 4.69 11.66
N TRP A 56 3.59 4.59 11.65
CA TRP A 56 2.78 4.94 12.81
C TRP A 56 3.17 4.08 14.02
N LEU A 57 3.32 2.77 13.84
CA LEU A 57 3.73 1.87 14.93
C LEU A 57 5.11 2.23 15.49
N HIS A 58 6.06 2.62 14.63
CA HIS A 58 7.38 3.07 15.07
C HIS A 58 7.32 4.34 15.91
N GLU A 59 6.56 5.36 15.49
CA GLU A 59 6.39 6.59 16.25
C GLU A 59 5.64 6.37 17.56
N ALA A 60 4.58 5.55 17.53
CA ALA A 60 3.80 5.20 18.71
C ALA A 60 4.65 4.49 19.76
N TRP A 61 5.57 3.61 19.33
CA TRP A 61 6.43 2.81 20.21
C TRP A 61 7.23 3.65 21.22
N LEU A 62 7.62 4.87 20.83
CA LEU A 62 8.41 5.78 21.66
C LEU A 62 7.58 6.48 22.74
N LEU A 63 6.25 6.39 22.67
CA LEU A 63 5.30 7.13 23.52
C LEU A 63 4.46 6.22 24.42
N LEU A 64 4.32 4.95 24.03
CA LEU A 64 3.51 3.96 24.72
C LEU A 64 4.09 3.57 26.07
N ASP A 65 3.20 3.14 26.96
CA ASP A 65 3.57 2.50 28.22
C ASP A 65 4.24 1.14 28.04
N ASP A 66 5.21 0.84 28.92
CA ASP A 66 5.99 -0.39 28.89
C ASP A 66 5.11 -1.64 28.88
N HIS A 67 3.99 -1.66 29.60
CA HIS A 67 3.07 -2.79 29.60
C HIS A 67 2.46 -3.01 28.20
N ILE A 68 2.06 -1.94 27.51
CA ILE A 68 1.49 -2.00 26.17
C ILE A 68 2.57 -2.43 25.16
N VAL A 69 3.79 -1.89 25.30
CA VAL A 69 4.95 -2.31 24.49
C VAL A 69 5.20 -3.81 24.66
N GLN A 70 5.24 -4.32 25.89
CA GLN A 70 5.45 -5.74 26.17
C GLN A 70 4.33 -6.61 25.58
N LEU A 71 3.07 -6.17 25.66
CA LEU A 71 1.93 -6.87 25.11
C LEU A 71 2.04 -7.06 23.58
N TRP A 72 2.40 -6.00 22.85
CA TRP A 72 2.39 -6.02 21.38
C TRP A 72 3.72 -6.45 20.73
N THR A 73 4.83 -6.40 21.47
CA THR A 73 6.18 -6.74 20.95
C THR A 73 6.21 -8.09 20.22
N PRO A 74 5.69 -9.20 20.80
CA PRO A 74 5.79 -10.51 20.16
C PRO A 74 5.07 -10.56 18.81
N GLN A 75 3.88 -9.95 18.73
CA GLN A 75 3.06 -9.95 17.52
C GLN A 75 3.70 -9.09 16.41
N ILE A 76 4.17 -7.89 16.75
CA ILE A 76 4.84 -7.03 15.76
C ILE A 76 6.12 -7.66 15.26
N LYS A 77 6.92 -8.28 16.15
CA LYS A 77 8.13 -9.00 15.75
C LYS A 77 7.81 -10.14 14.76
N ALA A 78 6.77 -10.93 15.03
CA ALA A 78 6.36 -12.00 14.12
C ALA A 78 5.93 -11.48 12.73
N LEU A 79 5.26 -10.32 12.69
CA LEU A 79 4.90 -9.66 11.43
C LEU A 79 6.11 -9.08 10.71
N ASP A 80 7.05 -8.48 11.43
CA ASP A 80 8.29 -7.95 10.86
C ASP A 80 9.16 -9.07 10.28
N ASP A 81 9.23 -10.23 10.94
CA ASP A 81 9.95 -11.42 10.44
C ASP A 81 9.31 -11.95 9.15
N ARG A 82 7.96 -12.03 9.09
CA ARG A 82 7.21 -12.38 7.89
C ARG A 82 7.41 -11.38 6.75
N TYR A 83 7.35 -10.08 7.04
CA TYR A 83 7.61 -9.04 6.06
C TYR A 83 9.01 -9.17 5.46
N LYS A 84 10.03 -9.37 6.30
CA LYS A 84 11.41 -9.59 5.85
C LYS A 84 11.53 -10.82 4.95
N ALA A 85 10.85 -11.91 5.28
CA ALA A 85 10.84 -13.13 4.46
C ALA A 85 10.15 -12.91 3.10
N ALA A 86 9.08 -12.14 3.06
CA ALA A 86 8.29 -11.85 1.85
C ALA A 86 8.86 -10.74 0.96
N THR A 87 9.92 -10.05 1.42
CA THR A 87 10.53 -8.92 0.73
C THR A 87 12.02 -9.14 0.47
N ILE A 88 12.58 -8.35 -0.45
CA ILE A 88 14.01 -8.30 -0.77
C ILE A 88 14.53 -6.95 -0.29
N ASP A 89 15.69 -6.95 0.36
CA ASP A 89 16.41 -5.73 0.71
C ASP A 89 17.20 -5.25 -0.51
N ASP A 90 16.93 -4.04 -0.95
CA ASP A 90 17.62 -3.40 -2.06
C ASP A 90 18.09 -1.99 -1.69
N ASP A 91 18.26 -1.73 -0.39
CA ASP A 91 18.55 -0.41 0.17
C ASP A 91 17.53 0.67 -0.26
N GLY A 92 16.32 0.24 -0.66
CA GLY A 92 15.23 1.09 -1.11
C GLY A 92 15.37 1.61 -2.54
N MET A 93 16.33 1.10 -3.32
CA MET A 93 16.56 1.53 -4.70
C MET A 93 15.29 1.47 -5.56
N ALA A 94 14.48 0.41 -5.44
CA ALA A 94 13.26 0.27 -6.22
C ALA A 94 12.15 1.24 -5.79
N LEU A 95 12.10 1.62 -4.51
CA LEU A 95 11.05 2.48 -3.97
C LEU A 95 11.39 3.98 -4.08
N ASP A 96 12.67 4.36 -3.99
CA ASP A 96 13.11 5.78 -3.99
C ASP A 96 12.68 6.53 -5.25
N GLN A 97 12.50 5.82 -6.37
CA GLN A 97 12.02 6.39 -7.63
C GLN A 97 10.56 6.87 -7.56
N PHE A 98 9.77 6.31 -6.66
CA PHE A 98 8.33 6.56 -6.55
C PHE A 98 7.96 7.30 -5.27
N HIS A 99 8.75 7.13 -4.21
CA HIS A 99 8.53 7.77 -2.93
C HIS A 99 9.88 8.04 -2.27
N ARG A 100 10.16 9.32 -2.00
CA ARG A 100 11.39 9.74 -1.32
C ARG A 100 11.53 8.95 -0.02
N LEU A 101 12.63 8.22 0.12
CA LEU A 101 12.80 7.36 1.28
C LEU A 101 12.93 8.20 2.56
N PRO A 102 12.23 7.80 3.64
CA PRO A 102 12.45 8.37 4.96
C PRO A 102 13.83 7.97 5.49
N GLY A 103 14.20 8.49 6.67
CA GLY A 103 15.49 8.26 7.32
C GLY A 103 15.86 6.78 7.45
N PRO A 104 17.15 6.46 7.66
CA PRO A 104 17.69 5.09 7.60
C PRO A 104 17.06 4.13 8.61
N ASP A 105 16.47 4.64 9.69
CA ASP A 105 15.86 3.83 10.75
C ASP A 105 14.57 3.10 10.31
N LEU A 106 13.95 3.53 9.20
CA LEU A 106 12.71 2.93 8.70
C LEU A 106 13.00 1.82 7.67
N TRP A 107 13.69 0.77 8.13
CA TRP A 107 14.22 -0.33 7.30
C TRP A 107 13.19 -1.01 6.39
N TRP A 108 11.89 -0.98 6.72
CA TRP A 108 10.86 -1.58 5.86
C TRP A 108 10.70 -0.86 4.51
N TRP A 109 11.07 0.42 4.43
CA TRP A 109 11.13 1.19 3.17
C TRP A 109 12.33 0.84 2.30
N ARG A 110 13.31 0.12 2.84
CA ARG A 110 14.51 -0.32 2.11
C ARG A 110 14.31 -1.66 1.40
N ARG A 111 13.04 -2.07 1.28
CA ARG A 111 12.66 -3.40 0.84
C ARG A 111 11.48 -3.33 -0.11
N HIS A 112 11.46 -4.24 -1.08
CA HIS A 112 10.34 -4.40 -2.00
C HIS A 112 9.79 -5.84 -1.96
N PRO A 113 8.53 -6.08 -2.36
CA PRO A 113 7.96 -7.43 -2.44
C PRO A 113 8.80 -8.37 -3.31
N ARG A 114 8.99 -9.60 -2.83
CA ARG A 114 9.68 -10.67 -3.58
C ARG A 114 8.85 -11.12 -4.79
N ILE A 115 7.54 -11.25 -4.60
CA ILE A 115 6.60 -11.62 -5.66
C ILE A 115 6.12 -10.34 -6.34
N LEU A 116 6.57 -10.13 -7.57
CA LEU A 116 6.25 -8.94 -8.36
C LEU A 116 5.10 -9.26 -9.33
N THR A 117 3.89 -8.86 -8.95
CA THR A 117 2.66 -9.05 -9.74
C THR A 117 1.89 -7.74 -9.89
N GLY A 118 0.89 -7.71 -10.78
CA GLY A 118 -0.01 -6.58 -10.94
C GLY A 118 0.68 -5.27 -11.35
N ASP A 119 0.09 -4.16 -10.93
CA ASP A 119 0.62 -2.81 -11.21
C ASP A 119 1.87 -2.50 -10.41
N LEU A 120 1.89 -2.84 -9.11
CA LEU A 120 3.07 -2.68 -8.25
C LEU A 120 4.29 -3.38 -8.86
N GLY A 121 4.14 -4.63 -9.29
CA GLY A 121 5.22 -5.39 -9.91
C GLY A 121 5.78 -4.74 -11.17
N ARG A 122 4.92 -4.15 -12.02
CA ARG A 122 5.36 -3.41 -13.21
C ARG A 122 6.14 -2.15 -12.86
N SER A 123 5.65 -1.38 -11.88
CA SER A 123 6.33 -0.17 -11.40
C SER A 123 7.69 -0.52 -10.81
N LEU A 124 7.76 -1.49 -9.89
CA LEU A 124 9.01 -1.89 -9.25
C LEU A 124 10.04 -2.43 -10.24
N ARG A 125 9.63 -3.23 -11.23
CA ARG A 125 10.54 -3.70 -12.30
C ARG A 125 11.08 -2.55 -13.14
N SER A 126 10.25 -1.55 -13.44
CA SER A 126 10.70 -0.32 -14.11
C SER A 126 11.72 0.43 -13.25
N GLY A 127 11.59 0.33 -11.93
CA GLY A 127 12.54 0.85 -10.95
C GLY A 127 13.78 -0.02 -10.72
N GLY A 128 13.96 -1.11 -11.47
CA GLY A 128 15.12 -2.01 -11.35
C GLY A 128 14.96 -3.15 -10.34
N ALA A 129 13.78 -3.33 -9.74
CA ALA A 129 13.54 -4.42 -8.80
C ALA A 129 13.64 -5.79 -9.47
N ILE A 130 14.35 -6.71 -8.84
CA ILE A 130 14.46 -8.11 -9.24
C ILE A 130 13.61 -8.95 -8.30
N GLY A 131 12.64 -9.67 -8.84
CA GLY A 131 11.77 -10.53 -8.05
C GLY A 131 11.14 -11.63 -8.88
N THR A 132 10.55 -12.60 -8.20
CA THR A 132 9.87 -13.72 -8.84
C THR A 132 8.52 -13.27 -9.40
N ALA A 133 8.11 -13.84 -10.53
CA ALA A 133 6.69 -13.80 -10.90
C ALA A 133 5.89 -14.57 -9.84
N PRO A 134 4.58 -14.27 -9.65
CA PRO A 134 3.74 -15.17 -8.87
C PRO A 134 3.87 -16.57 -9.45
N ASP A 135 4.00 -17.56 -8.59
CA ASP A 135 4.04 -18.96 -9.00
C ASP A 135 2.74 -19.20 -9.75
N THR A 136 2.83 -19.17 -11.08
CA THR A 136 1.70 -19.46 -11.93
C THR A 136 1.63 -20.96 -11.74
N ALA A 137 0.74 -21.43 -10.87
CA ALA A 137 0.38 -22.82 -10.84
C ALA A 137 0.06 -23.17 -12.30
N LEU A 138 1.03 -23.79 -12.97
CA LEU A 138 0.88 -24.24 -14.34
C LEU A 138 -0.40 -25.09 -14.29
N PRO A 139 -1.40 -24.85 -15.16
CA PRO A 139 -2.48 -25.80 -15.26
C PRO A 139 -1.81 -27.13 -15.61
N LEU A 140 -1.80 -28.04 -14.64
CA LEU A 140 -1.32 -29.40 -14.84
C LEU A 140 -2.21 -30.00 -15.91
N GLY A 141 -1.62 -30.26 -17.08
CA GLY A 141 -2.21 -31.06 -18.14
C GLY A 141 -2.97 -30.26 -19.19
N LEU A 142 -2.33 -30.05 -20.34
CA LEU A 142 -2.79 -30.66 -21.59
C LEU A 142 -1.70 -30.49 -22.66
N THR A 143 -0.84 -31.50 -22.72
CA THR A 143 -0.16 -31.90 -23.95
C THR A 143 -1.20 -32.25 -25.01
N GLY A 144 -1.12 -31.58 -26.17
CA GLY A 144 -1.35 -32.24 -27.45
C GLY A 144 -2.60 -31.85 -28.24
N LEU A 145 -2.31 -31.25 -29.41
CA LEU A 145 -3.00 -31.36 -30.70
C LEU A 145 -4.21 -30.46 -31.02
N ARG A 146 -4.01 -29.70 -32.12
CA ARG A 146 -4.94 -29.40 -33.23
C ARG A 146 -6.04 -28.37 -32.91
N ASP A 147 -6.34 -27.34 -33.70
CA ASP A 147 -6.10 -27.04 -35.11
C ASP A 147 -6.04 -25.52 -35.34
N TYR A 148 -5.25 -25.13 -36.35
CA TYR A 148 -5.41 -23.86 -37.04
C TYR A 148 -6.77 -23.87 -37.77
N GLY A 149 -7.66 -22.94 -37.44
CA GLY A 149 -8.95 -22.77 -38.10
C GLY A 149 -9.38 -21.31 -38.12
N ILE A 150 -9.01 -20.61 -39.18
CA ILE A 150 -9.57 -19.29 -39.55
C ILE A 150 -11.03 -19.48 -40.00
N THR A 151 -11.90 -18.54 -39.59
CA THR A 151 -12.98 -17.87 -40.36
C THR A 151 -14.25 -17.73 -39.51
N GLY A 152 -14.76 -16.49 -39.37
CA GLY A 152 -16.09 -16.28 -38.78
C GLY A 152 -16.36 -14.86 -38.29
N GLN A 153 -16.20 -13.88 -39.18
CA GLN A 153 -16.70 -12.52 -39.02
C GLN A 153 -18.25 -12.57 -38.89
N LEU A 154 -18.84 -11.69 -38.06
CA LEU A 154 -19.87 -10.69 -38.47
C LEU A 154 -20.98 -10.41 -37.41
N LEU A 155 -20.93 -9.16 -36.92
CA LEU A 155 -22.00 -8.19 -36.64
C LEU A 155 -22.95 -8.23 -35.41
N ALA A 156 -22.91 -7.05 -34.75
CA ALA A 156 -24.01 -6.15 -34.38
C ALA A 156 -24.62 -6.28 -32.97
N GLY A 157 -24.56 -5.14 -32.26
CA GLY A 157 -25.27 -4.92 -31.00
C GLY A 157 -24.89 -3.58 -30.34
N ALA A 158 -25.05 -2.48 -31.07
CA ALA A 158 -24.85 -1.13 -30.58
C ALA A 158 -25.86 -0.74 -29.49
N GLY A 159 -25.43 0.10 -28.55
CA GLY A 159 -26.29 1.12 -27.94
C GLY A 159 -26.52 0.97 -26.44
N ARG A 160 -25.74 1.70 -25.64
CA ARG A 160 -26.27 2.43 -24.48
C ARG A 160 -25.41 3.65 -24.17
N THR A 161 -26.02 4.80 -24.45
CA THR A 161 -25.55 6.18 -24.32
C THR A 161 -25.38 6.58 -22.84
N PRO A 162 -24.50 7.55 -22.52
CA PRO A 162 -24.21 7.97 -21.15
C PRO A 162 -25.29 8.89 -20.57
N VAL A 163 -25.52 8.79 -19.26
CA VAL A 163 -26.37 9.69 -18.48
C VAL A 163 -25.73 11.08 -18.40
N ARG A 164 -26.46 12.08 -18.90
CA ARG A 164 -26.17 13.51 -18.80
C ARG A 164 -26.17 13.96 -17.32
N LYS A 165 -25.07 14.55 -16.85
CA LYS A 165 -25.09 15.48 -15.71
C LYS A 165 -25.43 16.88 -16.21
N THR A 166 -26.51 17.41 -15.66
CA THR A 166 -27.05 18.74 -15.88
C THR A 166 -26.07 19.84 -15.47
N ARG A 167 -25.79 20.75 -16.40
CA ARG A 167 -25.30 22.10 -16.12
C ARG A 167 -26.40 22.85 -15.36
N ARG A 168 -26.12 23.35 -14.16
CA ARG A 168 -26.73 24.59 -13.66
C ARG A 168 -25.63 25.61 -13.46
N SER A 169 -25.67 26.62 -14.32
CA SER A 169 -24.95 27.87 -14.20
C SER A 169 -25.70 28.74 -13.19
N VAL A 170 -25.03 29.13 -12.10
CA VAL A 170 -25.33 30.36 -11.38
C VAL A 170 -23.98 30.93 -10.95
N GLY A 171 -23.65 32.10 -11.48
CA GLY A 171 -22.75 33.06 -10.82
C GLY A 171 -23.45 34.42 -10.86
N PRO A 172 -22.78 35.51 -10.45
CA PRO A 172 -21.61 35.62 -9.57
C PRO A 172 -21.90 36.55 -8.36
N GLU A 173 -20.99 36.62 -7.37
CA GLU A 173 -20.40 37.89 -6.90
C GLU A 173 -19.58 37.73 -5.59
N SER A 174 -18.34 38.23 -5.66
CA SER A 174 -17.73 39.23 -4.78
C SER A 174 -17.67 38.98 -3.26
N GLY A 175 -16.45 38.79 -2.71
CA GLY A 175 -16.24 38.91 -1.27
C GLY A 175 -14.86 38.59 -0.71
N ARG A 176 -13.94 39.56 -0.82
CA ARG A 176 -12.68 39.81 -0.07
C ARG A 176 -12.45 39.01 1.23
N GLY A 177 -11.20 38.59 1.47
CA GLY A 177 -10.71 38.32 2.84
C GLY A 177 -9.34 37.67 2.96
N ARG A 178 -8.26 38.47 2.91
CA ARG A 178 -6.91 38.09 3.36
C ARG A 178 -6.87 37.93 4.89
N ARG A 179 -6.20 36.89 5.42
CA ARG A 179 -5.34 36.84 6.64
C ARG A 179 -4.56 35.50 6.53
N HIS A 180 -3.23 35.39 6.46
CA HIS A 180 -2.12 35.89 7.27
C HIS A 180 -2.26 35.58 8.77
N TRP A 181 -1.59 34.50 9.18
CA TRP A 181 -0.96 34.23 10.47
C TRP A 181 0.21 33.28 10.12
N GLY A 182 1.46 33.55 10.45
CA GLY A 182 1.97 34.17 11.67
C GLY A 182 2.73 33.08 12.40
#